data_AF-A0A924LDW4-F1
#
_entry.id   AF-A0A924LDW4-F1
#
_cell.length_a   1.000
_cell.length_b   1.000
_cell.length_c   1.000
_cell.angle_alpha   90.00
_cell.angle_beta   90.00
_cell.angle_gamma   90.00
#
_symmetry.space_group_name_H-M   'P 1'
#
loop_
_entity.id
_entity.type
_entity.pdbx_description
1 polymer ?
#
loop_
_entity_poly.entity_id
_entity_poly.type
_entity_poly.pdbx_seq_one_letter_code
_entity_poly.pdbx_strand_id
1 'polypeptide(L)' 'TLNEELLAQAQALGLRVMPWTVNDPTDMARLIVWGVDGMCTDRPDLARVVMHAAGIPLPAPFIA' A
#
# COMPACT_ATOMS: atom_id res chain seq x y z
N THR A 1 10.73 -8.55 8.20
CA THR A 1 10.36 -7.31 7.47
C THR A 1 10.27 -7.62 6.00
N LEU A 2 9.30 -7.05 5.28
CA LEU A 2 9.14 -7.25 3.82
C LEU A 2 10.29 -6.59 3.05
N ASN A 3 10.74 -7.23 1.97
CA ASN A 3 11.67 -6.68 0.97
C ASN A 3 11.17 -6.99 -0.46
N GLU A 4 11.79 -6.40 -1.49
CA GLU A 4 11.37 -6.56 -2.90
C GLU A 4 11.48 -8.01 -3.40
N GLU A 5 12.52 -8.72 -2.98
CA GLU A 5 12.76 -10.12 -3.39
C GLU A 5 11.65 -11.03 -2.87
N LEU A 6 11.27 -10.90 -1.59
CA LEU A 6 10.19 -11.68 -1.00
C LEU A 6 8.83 -11.33 -1.61
N LEU A 7 8.59 -10.05 -1.90
CA LEU A 7 7.38 -9.61 -2.59
C LEU A 7 7.27 -10.27 -3.97
N ALA A 8 8.33 -10.17 -4.79
CA ALA A 8 8.36 -10.75 -6.13
C ALA A 8 8.20 -12.27 -6.11
N GLN A 9 8.84 -12.97 -5.15
CA GLN A 9 8.68 -14.41 -4.99
C GLN A 9 7.24 -14.81 -4.65
N ALA A 10 6.61 -14.10 -3.71
CA ALA A 10 5.22 -14.38 -3.33
C ALA A 10 4.27 -14.14 -4.52
N GLN A 11 4.45 -13.05 -5.25
CA GLN A 11 3.65 -12.74 -6.43
C GLN A 11 3.88 -13.74 -7.58
N ALA A 12 5.11 -14.23 -7.77
CA ALA A 12 5.42 -15.29 -8.74
C ALA A 12 4.73 -16.63 -8.41
N LEU A 13 4.40 -16.86 -7.14
CA LEU A 13 3.60 -18.00 -6.67
C LEU A 13 2.08 -17.75 -6.77
N GLY A 14 1.66 -16.60 -7.30
CA GLY A 14 0.25 -16.21 -7.42
C GLY A 14 -0.38 -15.73 -6.12
N LEU A 15 0.42 -15.41 -5.10
CA LEU A 15 -0.08 -14.88 -3.82
C LEU A 15 -0.21 -13.36 -3.88
N ARG A 16 -1.25 -12.83 -3.24
CA ARG A 16 -1.39 -11.39 -2.99
C ARG A 16 -0.68 -11.01 -1.70
N VAL A 17 0.06 -9.90 -1.71
CA VAL A 17 0.82 -9.40 -0.57
C VAL A 17 0.24 -8.07 -0.10
N MET A 18 -0.27 -8.05 1.13
CA MET A 18 -0.87 -6.87 1.75
C MET A 18 -0.26 -6.62 3.13
N PRO A 19 0.78 -5.76 3.25
CA PRO A 19 1.45 -5.51 4.52
C PRO A 19 0.56 -4.80 5.54
N TRP A 20 0.80 -5.09 6.82
CA TRP A 20 0.16 -4.47 7.97
C TRP A 20 1.19 -4.26 9.09
N THR A 21 1.08 -3.26 9.96
CA THR A 21 0.32 -2.01 9.83
C THR A 21 1.25 -0.91 9.34
N VAL A 22 0.91 -0.24 8.24
CA VAL A 22 1.77 0.79 7.62
C VAL A 22 1.23 2.17 7.96
N ASN A 23 1.89 2.90 8.85
CA ASN A 23 1.42 4.23 9.32
C ASN A 23 2.30 5.40 8.87
N ASP A 24 3.52 5.14 8.36
CA ASP A 24 4.43 6.17 7.87
C ASP A 24 4.22 6.45 6.36
N PRO A 25 4.01 7.71 5.94
CA PRO A 25 3.79 8.06 4.53
C PRO A 25 4.95 7.69 3.58
N THR A 26 6.19 7.70 4.07
CA THR A 26 7.37 7.33 3.28
C THR A 26 7.34 5.83 2.98
N ASP A 27 6.97 5.02 3.98
CA ASP A 27 6.78 3.58 3.80
C ASP A 27 5.58 3.28 2.89
N MET A 28 4.47 3.99 3.03
CA MET A 28 3.32 3.86 2.11
C MET A 28 3.75 4.10 0.66
N ALA A 29 4.46 5.21 0.40
CA ALA A 29 4.93 5.56 -0.93
C ALA A 29 5.89 4.50 -1.50
N ARG A 30 6.83 4.02 -0.68
CA ARG A 30 7.76 2.96 -1.06
C ARG A 30 7.05 1.66 -1.41
N LEU A 31 6.09 1.22 -0.60
CA LEU A 31 5.33 -0.01 -0.85
C LEU A 31 4.42 0.10 -2.09
N ILE A 32 3.86 1.28 -2.35
CA ILE A 32 3.14 1.55 -3.59
C ILE A 32 4.07 1.40 -4.80
N VAL A 33 5.27 1.98 -4.75
CA VAL A 33 6.27 1.84 -5.83
C VAL A 33 6.69 0.38 -6.04
N TRP A 34 6.82 -0.38 -4.95
CA TRP A 34 7.13 -1.81 -5.01
C TRP A 34 5.99 -2.66 -5.60
N GLY A 35 4.78 -2.13 -5.71
CA GLY A 35 3.65 -2.84 -6.30
C GLY A 35 3.01 -3.87 -5.37
N VAL A 36 2.90 -3.57 -4.06
CA VAL A 36 2.08 -4.39 -3.15
C VAL A 36 0.61 -4.39 -3.59
N ASP A 37 -0.09 -5.49 -3.36
CA ASP A 37 -1.50 -5.66 -3.76
C ASP A 37 -2.47 -4.83 -2.90
N GLY A 38 -2.00 -4.34 -1.74
CA GLY A 38 -2.73 -3.49 -0.82
C GLY A 38 -1.93 -3.24 0.45
N MET A 39 -2.47 -2.43 1.36
CA MET A 39 -1.89 -2.23 2.69
C MET A 39 -2.99 -1.98 3.72
N CYS A 40 -2.75 -2.38 4.96
CA CYS A 40 -3.58 -2.02 6.10
C CYS A 40 -2.90 -0.91 6.91
N THR A 41 -3.65 0.14 7.25
CA THR A 41 -3.17 1.32 7.95
C THR A 41 -4.20 1.82 8.96
N ASP A 42 -3.71 2.37 10.08
CA ASP A 42 -4.54 3.12 11.03
C ASP A 42 -4.67 4.59 10.60
N ARG A 43 -3.97 5.00 9.54
CA ARG A 43 -3.91 6.37 9.01
C ARG A 43 -4.45 6.44 7.58
N PRO A 44 -5.74 6.12 7.36
CA PRO A 44 -6.35 6.21 6.03
C PRO A 44 -6.35 7.65 5.49
N ASP A 45 -6.31 8.66 6.36
CA ASP A 45 -6.14 10.06 6.00
C ASP A 45 -4.83 10.31 5.25
N LEU A 46 -3.71 9.77 5.76
CA LEU A 46 -2.39 9.89 5.12
C LEU A 46 -2.31 9.02 3.87
N ALA A 47 -2.86 7.80 3.91
CA ALA A 47 -2.88 6.92 2.75
C ALA A 47 -3.59 7.56 1.55
N ARG A 48 -4.70 8.28 1.78
CA ARG A 48 -5.38 9.02 0.70
C ARG A 48 -4.51 10.12 0.08
N VAL A 49 -3.70 10.83 0.87
CA VAL A 49 -2.75 11.83 0.36
C VAL A 49 -1.69 11.17 -0.51
N VAL A 50 -1.09 10.08 -0.03
CA VAL A 50 -0.04 9.34 -0.75
C VAL A 50 -0.59 8.72 -2.04
N MET A 51 -1.76 8.06 -1.98
CA MET A 51 -2.41 7.49 -3.15
C MET A 51 -2.73 8.56 -4.20
N HIS A 52 -3.22 9.73 -3.78
CA HIS A 52 -3.49 10.84 -4.69
C HIS A 52 -2.19 11.33 -5.37
N ALA A 53 -1.11 11.51 -4.60
CA ALA A 53 0.19 11.91 -5.13
C ALA A 53 0.77 10.87 -6.10
N ALA A 54 0.50 9.58 -5.88
CA ALA A 54 0.88 8.48 -6.77
C ALA A 54 -0.04 8.30 -8.00
N GLY A 55 -1.08 9.13 -8.16
CA GLY A 55 -2.05 9.01 -9.26
C GLY A 55 -2.98 7.80 -9.14
N ILE A 56 -3.09 7.18 -7.97
CA ILE A 56 -3.98 6.06 -7.71
C ILE A 56 -5.39 6.59 -7.46
N PRO A 57 -6.43 6.07 -8.14
CA PRO A 57 -7.81 6.44 -7.89
C PRO A 57 -8.19 6.20 -6.43
N LEU A 58 -8.79 7.21 -5.79
CA LEU A 58 -9.23 7.10 -4.42
C LEU A 58 -10.63 6.47 -4.36
N PRO A 59 -10.89 5.60 -3.37
CA PRO A 59 -12.26 5.22 -3.04
C PRO A 59 -13.11 6.46 -2.73
N ALA A 60 -14.41 6.35 -3.03
CA ALA A 60 -15.38 7.37 -2.69
C ALA A 60 -15.26 7.73 -1.19
N PRO A 61 -15.30 9.04 -0.84
CA PRO A 61 -15.27 9.43 0.56
C PRO A 61 -16.49 8.86 1.28
N PHE A 62 -16.28 8.42 2.52
CA PHE A 62 -17.40 8.09 3.40
C PHE A 62 -18.09 9.39 3.81
N ILE A 63 -19.37 9.51 3.48
CA ILE A 63 -20.24 10.59 3.91
C ILE A 63 -21.21 9.95 4.92
N ALA A 64 -21.08 10.36 6.18
CA ALA A 64 -21.96 9.95 7.27
C ALA A 64 -23.24 10.78 7.30
#